data_AF-A0A6A3ASU0-F1
#
_entry.id   AF-A0A6A3ASU0-F1
#
_cell.length_a   1.000
_cell.length_b   1.000
_cell.length_c   1.000
_cell.angle_alpha   90.00
_cell.angle_beta   90.00
_cell.angle_gamma   90.00
#
_symmetry.space_group_name_H-M   'P 1'
#
loop_
_entity.id
_entity.type
_entity.pdbx_description
1 polymer ?
#
loop_
_entity_poly.entity_id
_entity_poly.type
_entity_poly.pdbx_seq_one_letter_code
_entity_poly.pdbx_strand_id
1 'polypeptide(L)'
;MEDEISVRKIVNLDDHIALACAGLKADARVLINRARIECQSHRLTVEDPVTVEYITLYCKSSAETDPSGTFSAWKANATGRNSNSIREFLEKNYKETSGKETVKLAIRALLEVVESGGKNIEVAVITKEGLRQLDEAEIDAIAAEIEAEKEAVEAAKKAPPKDK
;
A
#
# COMPACT_ATOMS: atom_id res chain seq x y z
N MET A 1 0.62 8.89 29.79
CA MET A 1 0.96 7.65 29.08
C MET A 1 0.33 7.84 27.72
N GLU A 2 1.11 8.33 26.77
CA GLU A 2 0.59 8.67 25.45
C GLU A 2 0.07 7.39 24.79
N ASP A 3 -1.20 7.40 24.35
CA ASP A 3 -1.82 6.26 23.68
C ASP A 3 -1.04 5.94 22.39
N GLU A 4 -0.14 4.97 22.46
CA GLU A 4 0.59 4.33 21.35
C GLU A 4 -0.32 3.53 20.40
N ILE A 5 -1.63 3.86 20.33
CA ILE A 5 -2.41 3.56 19.14
C ILE A 5 -1.99 4.59 18.08
N SER A 6 -0.76 4.44 17.57
CA SER A 6 -0.40 5.02 16.30
C SER A 6 -1.49 4.61 15.32
N VAL A 7 -2.20 5.59 14.78
CA VAL A 7 -3.33 5.33 13.87
C VAL A 7 -2.75 4.76 12.58
N ARG A 8 -2.49 3.46 12.57
CA ARG A 8 -2.00 2.72 11.42
C ARG A 8 -3.00 2.89 10.29
N LYS A 9 -2.50 3.30 9.13
CA LYS A 9 -3.34 3.53 7.96
C LYS A 9 -3.72 2.24 7.25
N ILE A 10 -2.98 1.16 7.54
CA ILE A 10 -3.17 -0.18 7.02
C ILE A 10 -3.72 -1.08 8.13
N VAL A 11 -4.85 -1.72 7.86
CA VAL A 11 -5.52 -2.61 8.80
C VAL A 11 -5.84 -3.96 8.16
N ASN A 12 -5.71 -5.03 8.94
CA ASN A 12 -6.25 -6.33 8.59
C ASN A 12 -7.79 -6.31 8.74
N LEU A 13 -8.51 -6.83 7.74
CA LEU A 13 -9.94 -7.11 7.80
C LEU A 13 -10.21 -8.61 7.99
N ASP A 14 -9.45 -9.46 7.31
CA ASP A 14 -9.44 -10.92 7.43
C ASP A 14 -8.03 -11.46 7.14
N ASP A 15 -7.79 -12.76 7.29
CA ASP A 15 -6.46 -13.38 7.14
C ASP A 15 -5.80 -13.05 5.78
N HIS A 16 -6.59 -13.00 4.71
CA HIS A 16 -6.19 -12.74 3.33
C HIS A 16 -6.61 -11.36 2.80
N ILE A 17 -7.18 -10.49 3.64
CA ILE A 17 -7.69 -9.17 3.23
C ILE A 17 -7.19 -8.07 4.17
N ALA A 18 -6.56 -7.06 3.58
CA ALA A 18 -6.26 -5.82 4.27
C ALA A 18 -6.85 -4.62 3.54
N LEU A 19 -7.06 -3.54 4.30
CA LEU A 19 -7.55 -2.26 3.81
C LEU A 19 -6.56 -1.17 4.17
N ALA A 20 -6.20 -0.34 3.19
CA ALA A 20 -5.46 0.90 3.39
C ALA A 20 -6.38 2.08 3.05
N CYS A 21 -6.53 3.03 3.97
CA CYS A 21 -7.39 4.18 3.77
C CYS A 21 -6.58 5.48 3.65
N ALA A 22 -7.02 6.36 2.75
CA ALA A 22 -6.56 7.74 2.66
C ALA A 22 -7.76 8.69 2.90
N GLY A 23 -7.61 9.68 3.77
CA GLY A 23 -8.68 10.64 4.07
C GLY A 23 -8.92 10.85 5.57
N LEU A 24 -10.18 11.13 5.93
CA LEU A 24 -10.59 11.42 7.30
C LEU A 24 -10.51 10.16 8.18
N LYS A 25 -9.70 10.23 9.24
CA LYS A 25 -9.45 9.11 10.15
C LYS A 25 -10.72 8.60 10.84
N ALA A 26 -11.65 9.50 11.17
CA ALA A 26 -12.89 9.16 11.85
C ALA A 26 -13.77 8.25 10.98
N ASP A 27 -13.98 8.62 9.72
CA ASP A 27 -14.80 7.87 8.77
C ASP A 27 -14.15 6.53 8.42
N ALA A 28 -12.83 6.54 8.20
CA ALA A 28 -12.07 5.33 7.96
C ALA A 28 -12.23 4.33 9.12
N ARG A 29 -12.17 4.79 10.38
CA ARG A 29 -12.35 3.91 11.55
C ARG A 29 -13.72 3.24 11.58
N VAL A 30 -14.78 3.99 11.26
CA VAL A 30 -16.14 3.45 11.21
C VAL A 30 -16.26 2.40 10.10
N LEU A 31 -15.73 2.70 8.91
CA LEU A 31 -15.76 1.77 7.78
C LEU A 31 -14.99 0.49 8.09
N ILE A 32 -13.79 0.59 8.65
CA ILE A 32 -12.95 -0.55 9.03
C ILE A 32 -13.68 -1.45 10.02
N ASN A 33 -14.30 -0.87 11.05
CA ASN A 33 -15.02 -1.65 12.05
C ASN A 33 -16.23 -2.38 11.46
N ARG A 34 -16.99 -1.73 10.57
CA ARG A 34 -18.10 -2.38 9.86
C ARG A 34 -17.62 -3.51 8.95
N ALA A 35 -16.58 -3.26 8.15
CA ALA A 35 -16.01 -4.25 7.25
C ALA A 35 -15.50 -5.49 8.01
N ARG A 36 -14.85 -5.32 9.16
CA ARG A 36 -14.41 -6.44 10.00
C ARG A 36 -15.57 -7.29 10.53
N ILE A 37 -16.62 -6.63 11.00
CA ILE A 37 -17.82 -7.33 11.49
C ILE A 37 -18.46 -8.12 10.34
N GLU A 38 -18.52 -7.53 9.15
CA GLU A 38 -19.05 -8.21 7.97
C GLU A 38 -18.21 -9.44 7.59
N CYS A 39 -16.87 -9.34 7.58
CA CYS A 39 -16.01 -10.48 7.30
C CYS A 39 -16.29 -11.66 8.25
N GLN A 40 -16.41 -11.37 9.55
CA GLN A 40 -16.72 -12.38 10.55
C GLN A 40 -18.12 -12.95 10.38
N SER A 41 -19.11 -12.09 10.15
CA SER A 41 -20.51 -12.48 9.94
C SER A 41 -20.69 -13.37 8.72
N HIS A 42 -20.06 -13.01 7.60
CA HIS A 42 -20.08 -13.79 6.36
C HIS A 42 -19.49 -15.18 6.57
N ARG A 43 -18.33 -15.26 7.23
CA ARG A 43 -17.68 -16.53 7.54
C ARG A 43 -18.53 -17.43 8.44
N LEU A 44 -19.28 -16.85 9.38
CA LEU A 44 -20.22 -17.59 10.23
C LEU A 44 -21.47 -18.07 9.48
N THR A 45 -21.89 -17.35 8.45
CA THR A 45 -23.16 -17.62 7.74
C THR A 45 -22.97 -18.54 6.54
N VAL A 46 -21.88 -18.34 5.79
CA VAL A 46 -21.62 -19.00 4.50
C VAL A 46 -20.55 -20.09 4.64
N GLU A 47 -19.91 -20.20 5.81
CA GLU A 47 -18.79 -21.12 6.12
C GLU A 47 -17.52 -20.93 5.25
N ASP A 48 -17.58 -20.10 4.21
CA ASP A 48 -16.46 -19.73 3.35
C ASP A 48 -15.83 -18.38 3.74
N PRO A 49 -14.51 -18.19 3.49
CA PRO A 49 -13.86 -16.90 3.67
C PRO A 49 -14.39 -15.85 2.68
N VAL A 50 -14.47 -14.59 3.11
CA VAL A 50 -14.97 -13.51 2.26
C VAL A 50 -14.12 -13.33 1.00
N THR A 51 -14.74 -13.06 -0.15
CA THR A 51 -13.99 -12.69 -1.35
C THR A 51 -13.66 -11.20 -1.35
N VAL A 52 -12.54 -10.83 -2.02
CA VAL A 52 -12.15 -9.42 -2.20
C VAL A 52 -13.26 -8.63 -2.90
N GLU A 53 -13.94 -9.25 -3.86
CA GLU A 53 -15.07 -8.65 -4.57
C GLU A 53 -16.24 -8.35 -3.64
N TYR A 54 -16.62 -9.33 -2.80
CA TYR A 54 -17.74 -9.17 -1.86
C TYR A 54 -17.49 -8.04 -0.87
N ILE A 55 -16.33 -8.02 -0.20
CA ILE A 55 -16.03 -6.99 0.78
C ILE A 55 -15.87 -5.61 0.14
N THR A 56 -15.39 -5.54 -1.11
CA THR A 56 -15.32 -4.28 -1.87
C THR A 56 -16.73 -3.75 -2.15
N LEU A 57 -17.65 -4.60 -2.56
CA LEU A 57 -19.06 -4.24 -2.78
C LEU A 57 -19.76 -3.82 -1.48
N TYR A 58 -19.46 -4.50 -0.37
CA TYR A 58 -19.97 -4.12 0.95
C TYR A 58 -19.42 -2.77 1.42
N CYS A 59 -18.12 -2.53 1.26
CA CYS A 59 -17.52 -1.25 1.58
C CYS A 59 -18.10 -0.13 0.72
N LYS A 60 -18.42 -0.39 -0.56
CA LYS A 60 -19.13 0.56 -1.43
C LYS A 60 -20.52 0.92 -0.91
N SER A 61 -21.31 -0.05 -0.43
CA SER A 61 -22.64 0.28 0.11
C SER A 61 -22.55 1.04 1.44
N SER A 62 -21.44 0.85 2.16
CA SER A 62 -21.21 1.38 3.51
C SER A 62 -20.47 2.72 3.55
N ALA A 63 -19.69 3.03 2.52
CA ALA A 63 -18.92 4.26 2.37
C ALA A 63 -19.22 4.90 1.01
N GLU A 64 -19.38 6.22 1.01
CA GLU A 64 -19.20 7.06 -0.18
C GLU A 64 -17.74 6.96 -0.65
N THR A 65 -17.31 5.79 -1.13
CA THR A 65 -15.88 5.46 -1.33
C THR A 65 -15.32 6.06 -2.61
N ASP A 66 -16.20 6.62 -3.44
CA ASP A 66 -16.00 7.59 -4.49
C ASP A 66 -17.44 7.95 -4.89
N PRO A 67 -17.84 9.24 -5.00
CA PRO A 67 -19.22 9.59 -5.34
C PRO A 67 -19.69 9.00 -6.69
N SER A 68 -18.78 8.51 -7.55
CA SER A 68 -19.12 7.79 -8.78
C SER A 68 -19.46 6.31 -8.59
N GLY A 69 -19.12 5.68 -7.45
CA GLY A 69 -19.44 4.28 -7.15
C GLY A 69 -18.74 3.24 -8.04
N THR A 70 -17.63 3.57 -8.69
CA THR A 70 -16.89 2.63 -9.56
C THR A 70 -15.82 1.88 -8.79
N PHE A 71 -15.75 0.55 -8.92
CA PHE A 71 -14.61 -0.26 -8.47
C PHE A 71 -13.87 -0.80 -9.70
N SER A 72 -12.53 -0.81 -9.61
CA SER A 72 -11.66 -1.35 -10.65
C SER A 72 -10.57 -2.18 -9.99
N ALA A 73 -10.25 -3.33 -10.59
CA ALA A 73 -9.08 -4.11 -10.21
C ALA A 73 -7.82 -3.51 -10.84
N TRP A 74 -6.73 -3.43 -10.09
CA TRP A 74 -5.47 -2.82 -10.53
C TRP A 74 -4.30 -3.76 -10.25
N LYS A 75 -3.31 -3.76 -11.16
CA LYS A 75 -2.01 -4.42 -10.92
C LYS A 75 -1.12 -3.60 -9.97
N ALA A 76 -1.20 -2.28 -10.08
CA ALA A 76 -0.62 -1.33 -9.16
C ALA A 76 -1.49 -0.06 -9.16
N ASN A 77 -1.69 0.55 -8.00
CA ASN A 77 -2.51 1.75 -7.86
C ASN A 77 -1.96 2.65 -6.75
N ALA A 78 -2.31 3.94 -6.80
CA ALA A 78 -2.02 4.90 -5.73
C ALA A 78 -3.26 5.75 -5.44
N THR A 79 -3.45 6.09 -4.17
CA THR A 79 -4.53 6.95 -3.67
C THR A 79 -4.00 7.98 -2.70
N GLY A 80 -4.75 9.06 -2.46
CA GLY A 80 -4.36 10.17 -1.59
C GLY A 80 -3.64 11.30 -2.31
N ARG A 81 -2.92 12.14 -1.56
CA ARG A 81 -2.19 13.31 -2.08
C ARG A 81 -1.07 12.84 -3.02
N ASN A 82 -0.97 13.46 -4.20
CA ASN A 82 0.02 13.14 -5.24
C ASN A 82 -0.15 11.75 -5.90
N SER A 83 -1.33 11.13 -5.81
CA SER A 83 -1.63 9.84 -6.46
C SER A 83 -1.35 9.83 -7.96
N ASN A 84 -1.62 10.94 -8.67
CA ASN A 84 -1.35 11.06 -10.11
C ASN A 84 0.15 10.88 -10.42
N SER A 85 1.03 11.58 -9.70
CA SER A 85 2.49 11.47 -9.89
C SER A 85 3.00 10.05 -9.59
N ILE A 86 2.49 9.42 -8.53
CA ILE A 86 2.84 8.03 -8.20
C ILE A 86 2.34 7.06 -9.27
N ARG A 87 1.12 7.27 -9.80
CA ARG A 87 0.58 6.45 -10.90
C ARG A 87 1.40 6.57 -12.17
N GLU A 88 1.79 7.78 -12.56
CA GLU A 88 2.69 7.99 -13.70
C GLU A 88 4.05 7.31 -13.51
N PHE A 89 4.59 7.31 -12.28
CA PHE A 89 5.80 6.56 -11.96
C PHE A 89 5.58 5.05 -12.12
N LEU A 90 4.49 4.52 -11.56
CA LEU A 90 4.15 3.11 -11.66
C LEU A 90 3.93 2.68 -13.12
N GLU A 91 3.26 3.48 -13.94
CA GLU A 91 3.05 3.19 -15.37
C GLU A 91 4.38 3.03 -16.14
N LYS A 92 5.41 3.79 -15.77
CA LYS A 92 6.73 3.74 -16.41
C LYS A 92 7.64 2.65 -15.85
N ASN A 93 7.52 2.33 -14.56
CA ASN A 93 8.48 1.49 -13.84
C ASN A 93 7.92 0.13 -13.40
N TYR A 94 6.61 -0.09 -13.52
CA TYR A 94 5.98 -1.35 -13.11
C TYR A 94 6.52 -2.53 -13.93
N LYS A 95 6.88 -3.58 -13.20
CA LYS A 95 7.21 -4.89 -13.74
C LYS A 95 6.49 -5.93 -12.89
N GLU A 96 6.04 -6.99 -13.52
CA GLU A 96 5.46 -8.12 -12.79
C GLU A 96 6.56 -8.76 -11.94
N THR A 97 6.39 -8.68 -10.62
CA THR A 97 7.42 -9.03 -9.65
C THR A 97 6.78 -9.55 -8.36
N SER A 98 7.56 -10.23 -7.52
CA SER A 98 7.10 -10.82 -6.27
C SER A 98 8.15 -10.67 -5.16
N GLY A 99 7.72 -10.83 -3.90
CA GLY A 99 8.61 -10.78 -2.74
C GLY A 99 9.29 -9.43 -2.56
N LYS A 100 10.59 -9.42 -2.26
CA LYS A 100 11.37 -8.22 -1.92
C LYS A 100 11.34 -7.15 -3.03
N GLU A 101 11.35 -7.57 -4.29
CA GLU A 101 11.34 -6.66 -5.44
C GLU A 101 10.01 -5.90 -5.58
N THR A 102 8.88 -6.51 -5.21
CA THR A 102 7.58 -5.80 -5.13
C THR A 102 7.62 -4.73 -4.04
N VAL A 103 8.19 -5.06 -2.88
CA VAL A 103 8.32 -4.11 -1.76
C VAL A 103 9.21 -2.93 -2.16
N LYS A 104 10.35 -3.22 -2.81
CA LYS A 104 11.25 -2.19 -3.37
C LYS A 104 10.51 -1.26 -4.33
N LEU A 105 9.75 -1.81 -5.27
CA LEU A 105 8.98 -1.00 -6.24
C LEU A 105 7.96 -0.09 -5.53
N ALA A 106 7.26 -0.60 -4.52
CA ALA A 106 6.28 0.17 -3.76
C ALA A 106 6.94 1.31 -2.95
N ILE A 107 8.03 1.02 -2.23
CA ILE A 107 8.79 2.03 -1.47
C ILE A 107 9.38 3.07 -2.42
N ARG A 108 9.96 2.64 -3.53
CA ARG A 108 10.53 3.54 -4.54
C ARG A 108 9.49 4.51 -5.09
N ALA A 109 8.27 4.03 -5.36
CA ALA A 109 7.18 4.88 -5.83
C ALA A 109 6.73 5.92 -4.78
N LEU A 110 6.77 5.56 -3.48
CA LEU A 110 6.45 6.49 -2.39
C LEU A 110 7.56 7.54 -2.19
N LEU A 111 8.82 7.16 -2.35
CA LEU A 111 9.97 8.07 -2.23
C LEU A 111 10.00 9.15 -3.33
N GLU A 112 9.23 9.01 -4.42
CA GLU A 112 9.08 10.09 -5.41
C GLU A 112 8.32 11.31 -4.88
N VAL A 113 7.55 11.16 -3.80
CA VAL A 113 6.71 12.23 -3.24
C VAL A 113 6.94 12.52 -1.76
N VAL A 114 7.70 11.67 -1.06
CA VAL A 114 8.01 11.82 0.37
C VAL A 114 9.42 12.36 0.52
N GLU A 115 9.55 13.58 1.09
CA GLU A 115 10.80 14.36 1.08
C GLU A 115 11.96 13.77 1.89
N SER A 116 11.76 12.79 2.80
CA SER A 116 12.86 12.01 3.41
C SER A 116 12.36 10.94 4.39
N GLY A 117 12.88 9.70 4.25
CA GLY A 117 12.99 8.69 5.32
C GLY A 117 11.78 7.78 5.54
N GLY A 118 12.05 6.51 5.91
CA GLY A 118 11.04 5.48 6.17
C GLY A 118 10.08 5.79 7.31
N LYS A 119 10.42 6.77 8.18
CA LYS A 119 9.60 7.24 9.30
C LYS A 119 8.17 7.65 8.95
N ASN A 120 7.94 8.12 7.73
CA ASN A 120 6.62 8.55 7.27
C ASN A 120 5.93 7.50 6.38
N ILE A 121 6.56 6.34 6.20
CA ILE A 121 6.12 5.28 5.30
C ILE A 121 5.71 4.08 6.15
N GLU A 122 4.45 3.66 6.00
CA GLU A 122 3.98 2.38 6.54
C GLU A 122 3.85 1.39 5.37
N VAL A 123 4.47 0.23 5.49
CA VAL A 123 4.38 -0.84 4.49
C VAL A 123 3.89 -2.12 5.14
N ALA A 124 2.97 -2.80 4.47
CA ALA A 124 2.55 -4.15 4.83
C ALA A 124 2.52 -5.04 3.59
N VAL A 125 2.83 -6.32 3.79
CA VAL A 125 2.86 -7.35 2.77
C VAL A 125 1.85 -8.42 3.14
N ILE A 126 1.00 -8.81 2.20
CA ILE A 126 0.10 -9.95 2.34
C ILE A 126 0.69 -11.12 1.56
N THR A 127 0.94 -12.23 2.25
CA THR A 127 1.31 -13.52 1.64
C THR A 127 0.24 -14.56 1.97
N LYS A 128 0.49 -15.83 1.57
CA LYS A 128 -0.35 -16.95 2.00
C LYS A 128 -0.30 -17.18 3.51
N GLU A 129 0.74 -16.70 4.20
CA GLU A 129 0.84 -16.74 5.66
C GLU A 129 0.07 -15.60 6.36
N GLY A 130 -0.48 -14.66 5.59
CA GLY A 130 -1.27 -13.53 6.09
C GLY A 130 -0.57 -12.17 5.93
N LEU A 131 -1.11 -11.16 6.63
CA LEU A 131 -0.59 -9.79 6.62
C LEU A 131 0.59 -9.64 7.58
N ARG A 132 1.75 -9.23 7.05
CA ARG A 132 2.92 -8.81 7.84
C ARG A 132 3.19 -7.33 7.62
N GLN A 133 3.29 -6.58 8.71
CA GLN A 133 3.78 -5.20 8.65
C GLN A 133 5.30 -5.21 8.74
N LEU A 134 5.95 -4.37 7.93
CA LEU A 134 7.40 -4.18 8.00
C LEU A 134 7.69 -3.22 9.15
N ASP A 135 8.78 -3.48 9.86
CA ASP A 135 9.26 -2.53 10.86
C ASP A 135 10.01 -1.36 10.21
N GLU A 136 10.25 -0.30 10.98
CA GLU A 136 10.94 0.91 10.51
C GLU A 136 12.35 0.59 10.00
N ALA A 137 13.05 -0.35 10.65
CA ALA A 137 14.41 -0.74 10.29
C ALA A 137 14.47 -1.45 8.93
N GLU A 138 13.52 -2.35 8.65
CA GLU A 138 13.37 -3.01 7.35
C GLU A 138 13.07 -2.00 6.25
N ILE A 139 12.17 -1.04 6.51
CA ILE A 139 11.80 0.01 5.56
C ILE A 139 12.99 0.92 5.26
N ASP A 140 13.69 1.38 6.30
CA ASP A 140 14.86 2.24 6.16
C ASP A 140 16.02 1.54 5.42
N ALA A 141 16.25 0.25 5.70
CA ALA A 141 17.24 -0.53 4.97
C ALA A 141 16.92 -0.64 3.48
N ILE A 142 15.65 -0.86 3.13
CA ILE A 142 15.21 -0.93 1.73
C ILE A 142 15.26 0.46 1.07
N ALA A 143 14.88 1.52 1.79
CA ALA A 143 14.96 2.89 1.29
C ALA A 143 16.41 3.30 1.00
N ALA A 144 17.34 2.97 1.89
CA ALA A 144 18.77 3.22 1.68
C ALA A 144 19.32 2.45 0.47
N GLU A 145 18.92 1.18 0.30
CA GLU A 145 19.26 0.38 -0.89
C GLU A 145 18.75 1.05 -2.18
N ILE A 146 17.52 1.57 -2.19
CA ILE A 146 16.91 2.25 -3.33
C ILE A 146 17.64 3.55 -3.67
N GLU A 147 17.95 4.39 -2.68
CA GLU A 147 18.64 5.65 -2.92
C GLU A 147 20.06 5.42 -3.45
N ALA A 148 20.79 4.44 -2.90
CA ALA A 148 22.10 4.05 -3.43
C ALA A 148 22.01 3.54 -4.89
N GLU A 149 20.99 2.75 -5.23
CA GLU A 149 20.73 2.32 -6.60
C GLU A 149 20.41 3.51 -7.53
N LYS A 150 19.61 4.48 -7.07
CA LYS A 150 19.28 5.70 -7.83
C LYS A 150 20.53 6.54 -8.10
N GLU A 151 21.34 6.80 -7.08
CA GLU A 151 22.59 7.56 -7.20
C GLU A 151 23.58 6.89 -8.16
N ALA A 152 23.72 5.56 -8.09
CA ALA A 152 24.58 4.81 -9.02
C ALA A 152 24.10 4.93 -10.47
N VAL A 153 22.79 4.86 -10.72
CA VAL A 153 22.19 5.04 -12.06
C VAL A 153 22.40 6.48 -12.55
N GLU A 154 22.27 7.48 -11.70
CA GLU A 154 22.54 8.88 -12.05
C GLU A 154 24.02 9.12 -12.36
N ALA A 155 24.92 8.60 -11.55
CA ALA A 155 26.37 8.71 -11.75
C ALA A 155 26.80 8.05 -13.07
N ALA A 156 26.21 6.89 -13.41
CA ALA A 156 26.46 6.20 -14.67
C ALA A 156 25.96 7.00 -15.89
N LYS A 157 24.86 7.75 -15.76
CA LYS A 157 24.37 8.67 -16.82
C LYS A 157 25.25 9.92 -16.97
N LYS A 158 25.92 10.36 -15.89
CA LYS A 158 26.80 11.54 -15.87
C LYS A 158 28.25 11.22 -16.29
N ALA A 159 28.61 9.94 -16.43
CA ALA A 159 29.93 9.54 -16.90
C ALA A 159 30.11 9.88 -18.40
N PRO A 160 31.23 10.50 -18.80
CA PRO A 160 31.45 10.86 -20.20
C PRO A 160 31.51 9.60 -21.08
N PRO A 161 31.06 9.67 -22.36
CA PRO A 161 31.22 8.57 -23.30
C PRO A 161 32.69 8.15 -23.35
N LYS A 162 32.98 6.86 -23.21
CA LYS A 162 34.33 6.35 -23.45
C LYS A 162 34.64 6.54 -24.93
N ASP A 163 35.46 7.53 -25.24
CA ASP A 163 35.99 7.80 -26.59
C ASP A 163 36.57 6.50 -27.19
N LYS A 164 36.16 6.20 -28.43
CA LYS A 164 36.81 5.25 -29.33
C LYS A 164 37.15 5.96 -30.62
#